data_AF-A0A1Q4ZYK8-F1
#
_entry.id   AF-A0A1Q4ZYK8-F1
#
_cell.length_a   1.000
_cell.length_b   1.000
_cell.length_c   1.000
_cell.angle_alpha   90.00
_cell.angle_beta   90.00
_cell.angle_gamma   90.00
#
_symmetry.space_group_name_H-M   'P 1'
#
loop_
_entity.id
_entity.type
_entity.pdbx_description
1 polymer ?
#
loop_
_entity_poly.entity_id
_entity_poly.type
_entity_poly.pdbx_seq_one_letter_code
_entity_poly.pdbx_strand_id
1 'polypeptide(L)'
;MTRVVTSDRLPQCSRCRGDLLTSIVMPQNDKHGRPIHLELCAACDAERPAAGALIRYFADGRGRDATRAKEGALLVMEWTKEGMAAHGWFFEQKPTSGD
;
A
#
# COMPACT_ATOMS: atom_id res chain seq x y z
N MET A 1 -18.98 15.74 -21.35
CA MET A 1 -18.36 16.04 -20.04
C MET A 1 -18.63 14.85 -19.13
N THR A 2 -17.61 14.05 -18.80
CA THR A 2 -17.78 12.82 -18.01
C THR A 2 -17.86 13.19 -16.52
N ARG A 3 -18.94 12.79 -15.85
CA ARG A 3 -19.11 12.99 -14.40
C ARG A 3 -18.27 11.95 -13.66
N VAL A 4 -17.25 12.41 -12.93
CA VAL A 4 -16.51 11.57 -11.98
C VAL A 4 -17.38 11.41 -10.74
N VAL A 5 -17.72 10.17 -10.39
CA VAL A 5 -18.39 9.82 -9.14
C VAL A 5 -17.36 9.11 -8.27
N THR A 6 -17.08 9.66 -7.08
CA THR A 6 -16.17 9.08 -6.11
C THR A 6 -16.94 8.17 -5.16
N SER A 7 -16.41 6.97 -4.92
CA SER A 7 -16.91 6.07 -3.88
C SER A 7 -16.14 6.33 -2.59
N ASP A 8 -16.85 6.50 -1.48
CA ASP A 8 -16.24 6.58 -0.14
C ASP A 8 -15.79 5.21 0.37
N ARG A 9 -16.09 4.14 -0.39
CA ARG A 9 -15.70 2.77 -0.07
C ARG A 9 -14.64 2.29 -1.04
N LEU A 10 -13.57 1.77 -0.47
CA LEU A 10 -12.59 0.96 -1.20
C LEU A 10 -13.27 -0.29 -1.77
N PRO A 11 -12.76 -0.84 -2.89
CA PRO A 11 -13.19 -2.15 -3.36
C PRO A 11 -12.93 -3.22 -2.29
N GLN A 12 -13.66 -4.33 -2.35
CA GLN A 12 -13.39 -5.49 -1.51
C GLN A 12 -12.07 -6.15 -1.90
N CYS A 13 -11.38 -6.74 -0.92
CA CYS A 13 -10.15 -7.49 -1.15
C CYS A 13 -10.37 -8.57 -2.20
N SER A 14 -9.52 -8.59 -3.23
CA SER A 14 -9.59 -9.59 -4.30
C SER A 14 -9.33 -11.02 -3.82
N ARG A 15 -8.61 -11.17 -2.69
CA ARG A 15 -8.23 -12.47 -2.11
C ARG A 15 -9.32 -13.10 -1.25
N CYS A 16 -9.89 -12.34 -0.31
CA CYS A 16 -10.85 -12.87 0.67
C CYS A 16 -12.23 -12.20 0.66
N ARG A 17 -12.46 -11.21 -0.21
CA ARG A 17 -13.68 -10.39 -0.27
C ARG A 17 -13.98 -9.53 0.96
N GLY A 18 -13.09 -9.50 1.94
CA GLY A 18 -13.19 -8.62 3.11
C GLY A 18 -12.89 -7.15 2.79
N ASP A 19 -13.08 -6.28 3.77
CA ASP A 19 -12.80 -4.85 3.63
C ASP A 19 -11.30 -4.58 3.52
N LEU A 20 -10.95 -3.60 2.67
CA LEU A 20 -9.59 -3.08 2.56
C LEU A 20 -9.41 -1.90 3.51
N LEU A 21 -8.24 -1.84 4.14
CA LEU A 21 -7.82 -0.65 4.90
C LEU A 21 -7.33 0.45 3.94
N THR A 22 -6.59 0.05 2.91
CA THR A 22 -6.14 0.93 1.82
C THR A 22 -5.78 0.09 0.60
N SER A 23 -5.66 0.75 -0.56
CA SER A 23 -5.13 0.16 -1.78
C SER A 23 -4.30 1.21 -2.53
N ILE A 24 -3.17 0.79 -3.10
CA ILE A 24 -2.37 1.65 -3.98
C ILE A 24 -2.21 0.99 -5.34
N VAL A 25 -2.16 1.81 -6.38
CA VAL A 25 -1.82 1.36 -7.73
C VAL A 25 -0.34 1.60 -7.94
N MET A 26 0.40 0.57 -8.31
CA MET A 26 1.82 0.71 -8.60
C MET A 26 2.04 1.53 -9.87
N PRO A 27 3.15 2.28 -9.95
CA PRO A 27 3.46 3.07 -11.14
C PRO A 27 3.73 2.20 -12.37
N GLN A 28 4.09 0.92 -12.17
CA GLN A 28 4.34 -0.05 -13.22
C GLN A 28 3.11 -0.95 -13.43
N ASN A 29 2.86 -1.33 -14.69
CA ASN A 29 1.86 -2.33 -15.04
C ASN A 29 2.43 -3.76 -14.95
N ASP A 30 1.55 -4.75 -14.89
CA ASP A 30 1.91 -6.16 -15.01
C ASP A 30 2.39 -6.51 -16.43
N LYS A 31 2.82 -7.77 -16.61
CA LYS A 31 3.30 -8.29 -17.91
C LYS A 31 2.27 -8.22 -19.05
N HIS A 32 1.01 -7.94 -18.76
CA HIS A 32 -0.08 -7.80 -19.72
C HIS A 32 -0.52 -6.34 -19.90
N GLY A 33 0.20 -5.37 -19.31
CA GLY A 33 -0.13 -3.95 -19.38
C GLY A 33 -1.28 -3.53 -18.45
N ARG A 34 -1.65 -4.35 -17.45
CA ARG A 34 -2.71 -4.03 -16.50
C ARG A 34 -2.14 -3.37 -15.24
N PRO A 35 -2.88 -2.44 -14.61
CA PRO A 35 -2.45 -1.84 -13.35
C PRO A 35 -2.23 -2.91 -12.27
N ILE A 36 -1.12 -2.79 -11.53
CA ILE A 36 -0.88 -3.64 -10.36
C ILE A 36 -1.45 -2.95 -9.13
N HIS A 37 -2.40 -3.63 -8.48
CA HIS A 37 -3.00 -3.18 -7.24
C HIS A 37 -2.31 -3.85 -6.07
N LEU A 38 -1.77 -3.05 -5.14
CA LEU A 38 -1.43 -3.52 -3.81
C LEU A 38 -2.60 -3.24 -2.88
N GLU A 39 -3.13 -4.30 -2.28
CA GLU A 39 -4.27 -4.26 -1.37
C GLU A 39 -3.79 -4.51 0.06
N LEU A 40 -4.14 -3.64 1.00
CA LEU A 40 -3.90 -3.87 2.42
C LEU A 40 -5.16 -4.46 3.07
N CYS A 41 -5.16 -5.77 3.32
CA CYS A 41 -6.28 -6.48 3.92
C CYS A 41 -5.88 -7.06 5.28
N ALA A 42 -6.60 -6.67 6.34
CA ALA A 42 -6.33 -7.15 7.69
C ALA A 42 -6.38 -8.69 7.82
N ALA A 43 -7.28 -9.35 7.09
CA ALA A 43 -7.42 -10.81 7.13
C ALA A 43 -6.30 -11.54 6.37
N CYS A 44 -5.79 -10.97 5.28
CA CYS A 44 -4.82 -11.65 4.42
C CYS A 44 -3.36 -11.30 4.76
N ASP A 45 -3.11 -10.11 5.30
CA ASP A 45 -1.75 -9.55 5.41
C ASP A 45 -1.26 -9.37 6.86
N ALA A 46 -2.04 -9.76 7.88
CA ALA A 46 -1.68 -9.55 9.29
C ALA A 46 -0.30 -10.11 9.67
N GLU A 47 0.05 -11.26 9.11
CA GLU A 47 1.32 -11.97 9.41
C GLU A 47 2.48 -11.54 8.51
N ARG A 48 2.24 -10.66 7.53
CA ARG A 48 3.31 -10.14 6.69
C ARG A 48 4.07 -9.03 7.43
N PRO A 49 5.42 -9.00 7.39
CA PRO A 49 6.20 -8.07 8.20
C PRO A 49 5.80 -6.60 8.06
N ALA A 50 5.79 -6.06 6.84
CA ALA A 50 5.52 -4.65 6.61
C ALA A 50 4.01 -4.35 6.61
N ALA A 51 3.22 -5.18 5.94
CA ALA A 51 1.77 -5.00 5.90
C ALA A 51 1.13 -5.14 7.29
N GLY A 52 1.55 -6.11 8.10
CA GLY A 52 1.09 -6.31 9.47
C GLY A 52 1.43 -5.12 10.38
N ALA A 53 2.60 -4.51 10.21
CA ALA A 53 2.95 -3.29 10.93
C ALA A 53 2.04 -2.11 10.55
N LEU A 54 1.76 -1.93 9.25
CA LEU A 54 0.85 -0.88 8.78
C LEU A 54 -0.61 -1.13 9.22
N ILE A 55 -1.07 -2.39 9.26
CA ILE A 55 -2.37 -2.77 9.81
C ILE A 55 -2.49 -2.35 11.28
N ARG A 56 -1.49 -2.66 12.11
CA ARG A 56 -1.47 -2.25 13.53
C ARG A 56 -1.48 -0.74 13.68
N TYR A 57 -0.73 -0.02 12.85
CA TYR A 57 -0.73 1.45 12.85
C TYR A 57 -2.14 2.02 12.60
N PHE A 58 -2.91 1.46 11.67
CA PHE A 58 -4.31 1.87 11.45
C PHE A 58 -5.25 1.43 12.58
N ALA A 59 -5.10 0.21 13.08
CA ALA A 59 -5.94 -0.35 14.15
C ALA A 59 -5.83 0.46 15.46
N ASP A 60 -4.63 0.94 15.78
CA ASP A 60 -4.36 1.81 16.93
C ASP A 60 -4.88 3.25 16.74
N GLY A 61 -5.49 3.56 15.60
CA GLY A 61 -5.98 4.91 15.28
C GLY A 61 -4.87 5.92 14.95
N ARG A 62 -3.60 5.50 14.87
CA ARG A 62 -2.44 6.38 14.63
C ARG A 62 -2.49 7.05 13.26
N GLY A 63 -3.16 6.43 12.29
CA GLY A 63 -3.43 7.05 10.98
C GLY A 63 -4.27 8.32 11.02
N ARG A 64 -4.95 8.63 12.14
CA ARG A 64 -5.69 9.87 12.35
C ARG A 64 -4.90 10.94 13.10
N ASP A 65 -3.72 10.60 13.61
CA ASP A 65 -2.83 11.51 14.34
C ASP A 65 -1.80 12.12 13.38
N ALA A 66 -1.96 13.42 13.09
CA ALA A 66 -1.06 14.14 12.19
C ALA A 66 0.40 14.19 12.70
N THR A 67 0.63 14.09 14.01
CA THR A 67 2.00 14.06 14.57
C THR A 67 2.75 12.77 14.21
N ARG A 68 2.00 11.72 13.82
CA ARG A 68 2.52 10.42 13.39
C ARG A 68 2.65 10.29 11.88
N ALA A 69 2.37 11.34 11.10
CA ALA A 69 2.37 11.27 9.64
C ALA A 69 3.68 10.71 9.06
N LYS A 70 4.83 11.05 9.64
CA LYS A 70 6.15 10.52 9.21
C LYS A 70 6.27 9.01 9.44
N GLU A 71 5.76 8.49 10.55
CA GLU A 71 5.71 7.05 10.84
C GLU A 71 4.81 6.34 9.82
N GLY A 72 3.60 6.87 9.59
CA GLY A 72 2.68 6.34 8.59
C GLY A 72 3.29 6.30 7.18
N ALA A 73 3.98 7.36 6.77
CA ALA A 73 4.66 7.41 5.47
C ALA A 73 5.74 6.33 5.33
N LEU A 74 6.54 6.11 6.37
CA LEU A 74 7.55 5.05 6.38
C LEU A 74 6.91 3.66 6.29
N LEU A 75 5.84 3.41 7.03
CA LEU A 75 5.12 2.13 6.99
C LEU A 75 4.48 1.86 5.62
N VAL A 76 3.91 2.88 4.98
CA VAL A 76 3.39 2.78 3.60
C VAL A 76 4.53 2.48 2.61
N MET A 77 5.68 3.11 2.76
CA MET A 77 6.86 2.84 1.92
C MET A 77 7.37 1.40 2.09
N GLU A 78 7.52 0.91 3.32
CA GLU A 78 7.96 -0.46 3.57
C GLU A 78 6.94 -1.49 3.08
N TRP A 79 5.65 -1.25 3.27
CA TRP A 79 4.59 -2.10 2.69
C TRP A 79 4.64 -2.10 1.15
N THR A 80 4.89 -0.95 0.53
CA THR A 80 5.06 -0.85 -0.92
C THR A 80 6.27 -1.66 -1.40
N LYS A 81 7.41 -1.56 -0.71
CA LYS A 81 8.61 -2.38 -0.97
C LYS A 81 8.33 -3.88 -0.86
N GLU A 82 7.62 -4.29 0.18
CA GLU A 82 7.21 -5.69 0.39
C GLU A 82 6.32 -6.18 -0.76
N GLY A 83 5.39 -5.34 -1.25
CA GLY A 83 4.60 -5.62 -2.44
C GLY A 83 5.45 -5.73 -3.71
N MET A 84 6.36 -4.78 -3.94
CA MET A 84 7.28 -4.80 -5.09
C MET A 84 8.18 -6.04 -5.10
N ALA A 85 8.72 -6.42 -3.94
CA ALA A 85 9.60 -7.59 -3.83
C ALA A 85 8.88 -8.89 -4.22
N ALA A 86 7.57 -9.01 -3.94
CA ALA A 86 6.76 -10.14 -4.40
C ALA A 86 6.62 -10.21 -5.94
N HIS A 87 6.85 -9.10 -6.64
CA HIS A 87 6.93 -9.01 -8.09
C HIS A 87 8.38 -9.08 -8.64
N GLY A 88 9.38 -9.32 -7.77
CA GLY A 88 10.79 -9.33 -8.13
C GLY A 88 11.38 -7.93 -8.36
N TRP A 89 10.75 -6.89 -7.83
CA TRP A 89 11.12 -5.50 -8.03
C TRP A 89 11.70 -4.88 -6.76
N PHE A 90 12.60 -3.92 -6.93
CA PHE A 90 13.24 -3.20 -5.84
C PHE A 90 13.31 -1.71 -6.19
N PHE A 91 13.31 -0.85 -5.17
CA PHE A 91 13.64 0.55 -5.40
C PHE A 91 15.11 0.64 -5.80
N GLU A 92 15.38 1.24 -6.95
CA GLU A 92 16.72 1.68 -7.28
C GLU A 92 17.05 2.90 -6.40
N GLN A 93 17.99 2.72 -5.48
CA GLN A 93 18.60 3.87 -4.82
C GLN A 93 19.56 4.50 -5.83
N LYS A 94 19.21 5.67 -6.37
CA LYS A 94 20.21 6.47 -7.08
C LYS A 94 21.33 6.78 -6.09
N PRO A 95 22.61 6.53 -6.44
CA PRO A 95 23.70 7.03 -5.63
C PRO A 95 23.53 8.54 -5.49
N THR A 96 23.56 9.05 -4.26
CA THR A 96 23.80 10.47 -4.06
C THR A 96 25.19 10.73 -4.60
N SER A 97 25.29 11.37 -5.77
CA SER A 97 26.53 12.02 -6.18
C SER A 97 26.90 12.95 -5.02
N GLY A 98 27.94 12.58 -4.28
CA GLY A 98 28.50 13.43 -3.23
C GLY A 98 29.03 14.71 -3.87
N ASP A 99 28.61 15.84 -3.32
CA ASP A 99 29.28 17.13 -3.49
C ASP A 99 30.62 17.13 -2.75
#